data_AF-A0A9W4CE47-F1
#
_entry.id   AF-A0A9W4CE47-F1
#
_cell.length_a   1.000
_cell.length_b   1.000
_cell.length_c   1.000
_cell.angle_alpha   90.00
_cell.angle_beta   90.00
_cell.angle_gamma   90.00
#
_symmetry.space_group_name_H-M   'P 1'
#
loop_
_entity.id
_entity.type
_entity.pdbx_description
1 polymer ?
#
loop_
_entity_poly.entity_id
_entity_poly.type
_entity_poly.pdbx_seq_one_letter_code
_entity_poly.pdbx_strand_id
1 'polypeptide(L)'
;MDIYVQSRGVSKGYCWLDKDQKKISDLPDNLKRMLEMVDGDYFSLVIYRANGQLSLLVTALKSQNRIDNRTRKICNSLLWVGDNSNSDEATLRSLSIQALNDELAAKIDQAVVSENNTQGFKVNFEKLEPKNLGLPSVENNGSDSSKKIGNLSALKDSLIDDLKKYSLPKHDGMLVVVCSTVSKDNLEQKQVWRGLSDQISDDEWIDLPVKGDKDDNFRHQPSDSNRDTNTSSQSEKRKSGTTSTPSAGLPTSFSASSRSDKRSSEDSPLKKWIPIIVAFVIGLLIGIVGHYLYYSNIPNMQKKQIEQNEKTIGEQGDKIAKQDKTINDQKDIIDKKAKTIKQEEKLIEDIFNYTKEFSDKSSHLIERINGIQK
;
A
#
# COMPACT_ATOMS: atom_id res chain seq x y z
N MET A 1 -11.59 14.90 15.47
CA MET A 1 -10.99 13.80 14.70
C MET A 1 -12.01 12.69 14.41
N ASP A 2 -12.18 12.37 13.13
CA ASP A 2 -12.99 11.23 12.66
C ASP A 2 -12.16 9.95 12.63
N ILE A 3 -12.83 8.81 12.81
CA ILE A 3 -12.19 7.50 12.93
C ILE A 3 -12.98 6.52 12.07
N TYR A 4 -12.25 5.78 11.24
CA TYR A 4 -12.80 4.73 10.41
C TYR A 4 -12.00 3.45 10.61
N VAL A 5 -12.70 2.31 10.61
CA VAL A 5 -12.07 1.01 10.82
C VAL A 5 -12.42 0.08 9.68
N GLN A 6 -11.40 -0.48 9.05
CA GLN A 6 -11.53 -1.60 8.15
C GLN A 6 -11.27 -2.89 8.92
N SER A 7 -12.20 -3.82 8.84
CA SER A 7 -12.03 -5.18 9.35
C SER A 7 -12.98 -6.09 8.57
N ARG A 8 -13.05 -7.36 8.97
CA ARG A 8 -14.01 -8.32 8.44
C ARG A 8 -14.52 -9.25 9.52
N GLY A 9 -15.68 -9.84 9.25
CA GLY A 9 -16.15 -11.03 9.97
C GLY A 9 -15.54 -12.32 9.43
N VAL A 10 -15.78 -13.43 10.14
CA VAL A 10 -15.26 -14.76 9.79
C VAL A 10 -15.64 -15.17 8.36
N SER A 11 -16.90 -14.94 7.98
CA SER A 11 -17.48 -15.32 6.67
C SER A 11 -17.80 -14.14 5.76
N LYS A 12 -17.51 -12.90 6.19
CA LYS A 12 -17.74 -11.67 5.41
C LYS A 12 -16.41 -11.11 4.90
N GLY A 13 -16.47 -10.34 3.80
CA GLY A 13 -15.32 -9.63 3.25
C GLY A 13 -14.94 -8.40 4.09
N TYR A 14 -13.81 -7.78 3.75
CA TYR A 14 -13.38 -6.52 4.36
C TYR A 14 -14.33 -5.38 4.01
N CYS A 15 -14.67 -4.56 5.00
CA CYS A 15 -15.36 -3.28 4.78
C CYS A 15 -14.93 -2.24 5.82
N TRP A 16 -15.12 -0.97 5.45
CA TRP A 16 -14.90 0.18 6.32
C TRP A 16 -16.19 0.52 7.08
N LEU A 17 -16.08 0.74 8.38
CA LEU A 17 -17.14 1.28 9.24
C LEU A 17 -16.77 2.66 9.75
N ASP A 18 -17.76 3.55 9.83
CA ASP A 18 -17.69 4.82 10.57
C ASP A 18 -18.10 4.65 12.04
N LYS A 19 -18.02 5.75 12.80
CA LYS A 19 -18.41 5.79 14.22
C LYS A 19 -19.86 5.34 14.48
N ASP A 20 -20.75 5.46 13.49
CA ASP A 20 -22.14 5.02 13.55
C ASP A 20 -22.32 3.51 13.22
N GLN A 21 -21.22 2.76 13.05
CA GLN A 21 -21.21 1.36 12.56
C GLN A 21 -21.76 1.19 11.14
N LYS A 22 -21.86 2.28 10.37
CA LYS A 22 -22.37 2.23 9.00
C LYS A 22 -21.24 1.86 8.07
N LYS A 23 -21.55 0.96 7.13
CA LYS A 23 -20.63 0.61 6.06
C LYS A 23 -20.48 1.81 5.14
N ILE A 24 -19.24 2.25 4.96
CA ILE A 24 -18.94 3.33 4.04
C ILE A 24 -18.69 2.76 2.65
N SER A 25 -19.41 3.31 1.68
CA SER A 25 -19.23 2.98 0.26
C SER A 25 -18.33 4.02 -0.42
N ASP A 26 -18.52 5.30 -0.09
CA ASP A 26 -17.71 6.41 -0.58
C ASP A 26 -16.60 6.74 0.42
N LEU A 27 -15.41 6.20 0.16
CA LEU A 27 -14.23 6.48 0.97
C LEU A 27 -13.84 7.96 0.87
N PRO A 28 -13.40 8.60 1.97
CA PRO A 28 -12.85 9.95 1.94
C PRO A 28 -11.77 10.09 0.87
N ASP A 29 -11.71 11.22 0.17
CA ASP A 29 -10.78 11.38 -0.95
C ASP A 29 -9.30 11.24 -0.54
N ASN A 30 -8.96 11.69 0.67
CA ASN A 30 -7.63 11.47 1.25
C ASN A 30 -7.30 9.98 1.36
N LEU A 31 -8.26 9.14 1.77
CA LEU A 31 -8.05 7.70 1.91
C LEU A 31 -7.71 7.06 0.57
N LYS A 32 -8.39 7.43 -0.53
CA LYS A 32 -8.08 6.88 -1.86
C LYS A 32 -6.62 7.14 -2.25
N ARG A 33 -6.14 8.36 -2.04
CA ARG A 33 -4.73 8.72 -2.34
C ARG A 33 -3.74 7.97 -1.46
N MET A 34 -4.05 7.82 -0.17
CA MET A 34 -3.21 7.06 0.76
C MET A 34 -3.15 5.58 0.38
N LEU A 35 -4.26 5.00 -0.10
CA LEU A 35 -4.32 3.61 -0.55
C LEU A 35 -3.45 3.33 -1.78
N GLU A 36 -3.10 4.33 -2.58
CA GLU A 36 -2.13 4.18 -3.69
C GLU A 36 -0.70 3.85 -3.19
N MET A 37 -0.41 4.12 -1.92
CA MET A 37 0.91 3.97 -1.31
C MET A 37 1.03 2.74 -0.41
N VAL A 38 -0.02 1.92 -0.32
CA VAL A 38 -0.05 0.77 0.59
C VAL A 38 -0.44 -0.50 -0.15
N ASP A 39 0.12 -1.61 0.32
CA ASP A 39 -0.38 -2.93 0.02
C ASP A 39 -1.20 -3.42 1.23
N GLY A 40 -2.46 -3.77 1.00
CA GLY A 40 -3.41 -4.12 2.07
C GLY A 40 -3.02 -5.35 2.88
N ASP A 41 -2.14 -6.20 2.36
CA ASP A 41 -1.66 -7.39 3.05
C ASP A 41 -0.45 -7.11 3.96
N TYR A 42 0.18 -5.94 3.84
CA TYR A 42 1.38 -5.55 4.58
C TYR A 42 1.14 -4.39 5.52
N PHE A 43 1.89 -4.38 6.63
CA PHE A 43 1.88 -3.24 7.54
C PHE A 43 2.31 -2.01 6.76
N SER A 44 1.44 -1.01 6.75
CA SER A 44 1.73 0.27 6.16
C SER A 44 1.25 1.39 7.07
N LEU A 45 1.99 2.48 7.07
CA LEU A 45 1.65 3.70 7.77
C LEU A 45 1.80 4.87 6.81
N VAL A 46 0.74 5.66 6.67
CA VAL A 46 0.74 6.84 5.80
C VAL A 46 0.18 8.03 6.56
N ILE A 47 0.92 9.14 6.57
CA ILE A 47 0.41 10.45 6.98
C ILE A 47 0.30 11.32 5.73
N TYR A 48 -0.88 11.87 5.50
CA TYR A 48 -1.20 12.67 4.33
C TYR A 48 -1.92 13.96 4.72
N ARG A 49 -1.53 15.07 4.11
CA ARG A 49 -2.16 16.38 4.31
C ARG A 49 -2.77 16.88 3.01
N ALA A 50 -4.02 17.29 3.05
CA ALA A 50 -4.66 17.99 1.93
C ALA A 50 -5.92 18.72 2.40
N ASN A 51 -6.25 19.83 1.74
CA ASN A 51 -7.52 20.55 1.92
C ASN A 51 -7.78 20.94 3.39
N GLY A 52 -6.73 21.31 4.13
CA GLY A 52 -6.83 21.66 5.55
C GLY A 52 -7.09 20.46 6.47
N GLN A 53 -7.01 19.23 5.97
CA GLN A 53 -7.12 18.01 6.77
C GLN A 53 -5.76 17.31 6.88
N LEU A 54 -5.55 16.64 8.00
CA LEU A 54 -4.42 15.75 8.24
C LEU A 54 -4.96 14.35 8.54
N SER A 55 -4.50 13.36 7.78
CA SER A 55 -5.00 11.99 7.85
C SER A 55 -3.87 11.00 8.15
N LEU A 56 -4.15 10.03 9.02
CA LEU A 56 -3.27 8.90 9.32
C LEU A 56 -3.97 7.60 8.94
N LEU A 57 -3.36 6.82 8.05
CA LEU A 57 -3.78 5.47 7.69
C LEU A 57 -2.77 4.48 8.27
N VAL A 58 -3.25 3.48 8.99
CA VAL A 58 -2.45 2.32 9.41
C VAL A 58 -3.14 1.06 8.93
N THR A 59 -2.43 0.18 8.23
CA THR A 59 -2.99 -1.04 7.63
C THR A 59 -2.38 -2.31 8.21
N ALA A 60 -3.05 -3.44 7.94
CA ALA A 60 -2.59 -4.79 8.24
C ALA A 60 -2.22 -5.07 9.72
N LEU A 61 -2.89 -4.40 10.67
CA LEU A 61 -2.72 -4.65 12.10
C LEU A 61 -3.35 -6.01 12.46
N LYS A 62 -2.51 -7.02 12.61
CA LYS A 62 -2.94 -8.41 12.85
C LYS A 62 -3.75 -8.52 14.15
N SER A 63 -4.92 -9.13 14.07
CA SER A 63 -5.67 -9.55 15.26
C SER A 63 -4.95 -10.70 15.98
N GLN A 64 -5.20 -10.83 17.28
CA GLN A 64 -4.62 -11.91 18.07
C GLN A 64 -5.35 -13.24 17.80
N ASN A 65 -6.68 -13.23 17.93
CA ASN A 65 -7.49 -14.44 17.97
C ASN A 65 -8.52 -14.55 16.82
N ARG A 66 -8.68 -13.53 15.98
CA ARG A 66 -9.70 -13.53 14.92
C ARG A 66 -9.12 -14.13 13.63
N ILE A 67 -9.69 -15.25 13.23
CA ILE A 67 -9.34 -15.95 11.98
C ILE A 67 -10.51 -15.94 11.02
N ASP A 68 -10.21 -15.89 9.72
CA ASP A 68 -11.22 -16.02 8.68
C ASP A 68 -11.54 -17.49 8.38
N ASN A 69 -12.53 -17.72 7.53
CA ASN A 69 -12.91 -19.06 7.05
C ASN A 69 -11.85 -19.79 6.22
N ARG A 70 -10.71 -19.16 5.94
CA ARG A 70 -9.53 -19.75 5.29
C ARG A 70 -8.33 -19.85 6.24
N THR A 71 -8.60 -19.84 7.55
CA THR A 71 -7.61 -19.95 8.64
C THR A 71 -6.54 -18.86 8.64
N ARG A 72 -6.75 -17.75 7.93
CA ARG A 72 -5.84 -16.60 7.94
C ARG A 72 -6.20 -15.68 9.10
N LYS A 73 -5.20 -15.06 9.71
CA LYS A 73 -5.43 -13.99 10.69
C LYS A 73 -6.13 -12.81 10.01
N ILE A 74 -7.19 -12.32 10.63
CA ILE A 74 -7.86 -11.10 10.20
C ILE A 74 -6.98 -9.92 10.60
N CYS A 75 -6.81 -8.97 9.70
CA CYS A 75 -6.12 -7.73 9.98
C CYS A 75 -7.12 -6.58 10.15
N ASN A 76 -6.72 -5.55 10.88
CA ASN A 76 -7.47 -4.31 11.00
C ASN A 76 -6.71 -3.19 10.29
N SER A 77 -7.43 -2.28 9.68
CA SER A 77 -6.88 -1.01 9.19
C SER A 77 -7.65 0.14 9.82
N LEU A 78 -6.99 1.25 10.09
CA LEU A 78 -7.60 2.42 10.71
C LEU A 78 -7.22 3.67 9.95
N LEU A 79 -8.20 4.57 9.84
CA LEU A 79 -8.01 5.91 9.34
C LEU A 79 -8.45 6.89 10.42
N TRP A 80 -7.55 7.77 10.83
CA TRP A 80 -7.87 8.95 11.63
C TRP A 80 -7.80 10.20 10.74
N VAL A 81 -8.81 11.07 10.82
CA VAL A 81 -8.88 12.32 10.05
C VAL A 81 -9.06 13.50 11.01
N GLY A 82 -8.05 14.37 11.08
CA GLY A 82 -8.03 15.57 11.90
C GLY A 82 -8.14 16.85 11.09
N ASP A 83 -8.36 17.96 11.80
CA ASP A 83 -8.59 19.31 11.25
C ASP A 83 -7.29 20.11 10.99
N ASN A 84 -6.14 19.41 10.96
CA ASN A 84 -4.82 20.01 10.79
C ASN A 84 -4.43 21.03 11.88
N SER A 85 -5.09 21.00 13.05
CA SER A 85 -4.62 21.71 14.24
C SER A 85 -3.32 21.10 14.78
N ASN A 86 -2.56 21.88 15.56
CA ASN A 86 -1.34 21.38 16.20
C ASN A 86 -1.62 20.23 17.19
N SER A 87 -2.80 20.22 17.82
CA SER A 87 -3.23 19.14 18.71
C SER A 87 -3.48 17.84 17.95
N ASP A 88 -4.21 17.92 16.83
CA ASP A 88 -4.47 16.76 15.97
C ASP A 88 -3.17 16.24 15.34
N GLU A 89 -2.27 17.12 14.91
CA GLU A 89 -0.96 16.73 14.38
C GLU A 89 -0.09 15.98 15.39
N ALA A 90 0.05 16.52 16.61
CA ALA A 90 0.74 15.85 17.70
C ALA A 90 0.12 14.48 18.00
N THR A 91 -1.21 14.40 18.02
CA THR A 91 -1.96 13.16 18.23
C THR A 91 -1.66 12.11 17.15
N LEU A 92 -1.68 12.50 15.87
CA LEU A 92 -1.40 11.58 14.76
C LEU A 92 0.05 11.11 14.75
N ARG A 93 1.01 11.96 15.14
CA ARG A 93 2.40 11.55 15.36
C ARG A 93 2.53 10.54 16.49
N SER A 94 1.91 10.78 17.64
CA SER A 94 1.93 9.83 18.77
C SER A 94 1.32 8.48 18.42
N LEU A 95 0.21 8.47 17.65
CA LEU A 95 -0.39 7.24 17.13
C LEU A 95 0.57 6.52 16.18
N SER A 96 1.28 7.26 15.34
CA SER A 96 2.25 6.70 14.40
C SER A 96 3.43 6.04 15.12
N ILE A 97 3.94 6.66 16.18
CA ILE A 97 4.98 6.09 17.03
C ILE A 97 4.52 4.77 17.64
N GLN A 98 3.30 4.71 18.20
CA GLN A 98 2.76 3.44 18.73
C GLN A 98 2.59 2.37 17.67
N ALA A 99 2.22 2.74 16.44
CA ALA A 99 2.10 1.80 15.34
C ALA A 99 3.47 1.21 14.97
N LEU A 100 4.51 2.03 14.88
CA LEU A 100 5.89 1.61 14.52
C LEU A 100 6.57 0.78 15.62
N ASN A 101 6.13 0.94 16.88
CA ASN A 101 6.55 0.14 18.03
C ASN A 101 5.75 -1.16 18.21
N ASP A 102 4.84 -1.49 17.29
CA ASP A 102 3.94 -2.65 17.39
C ASP A 102 2.98 -2.64 18.61
N GLU A 103 2.83 -1.49 19.28
CA GLU A 103 1.97 -1.31 20.45
C GLU A 103 0.50 -1.10 20.09
N LEU A 104 0.24 -0.54 18.90
CA LEU A 104 -1.10 -0.15 18.48
C LEU A 104 -2.00 -1.38 18.21
N ALA A 105 -1.46 -2.43 17.57
CA ALA A 105 -2.25 -3.57 17.10
C ALA A 105 -3.10 -4.22 18.20
N ALA A 106 -2.53 -4.42 19.40
CA ALA A 106 -3.23 -5.03 20.53
C ALA A 106 -4.39 -4.15 21.04
N LYS A 107 -4.21 -2.82 21.08
CA LYS A 107 -5.24 -1.87 21.51
C LYS A 107 -6.42 -1.86 20.55
N ILE A 108 -6.11 -1.89 19.25
CA ILE A 108 -7.11 -1.97 18.20
C ILE A 108 -7.88 -3.29 18.27
N ASP A 109 -7.19 -4.41 18.45
CA ASP A 109 -7.84 -5.72 18.49
C ASP A 109 -8.85 -5.84 19.65
N GLN A 110 -8.59 -5.21 20.80
CA GLN A 110 -9.53 -5.13 21.92
C GLN A 110 -10.79 -4.28 21.65
N ALA A 111 -10.74 -3.42 20.64
CA ALA A 111 -11.85 -2.57 20.23
C ALA A 111 -12.68 -3.20 19.11
N VAL A 112 -12.14 -4.16 18.35
CA VAL A 112 -12.84 -4.76 17.21
C VAL A 112 -13.19 -6.21 17.51
N VAL A 113 -14.49 -6.49 17.63
CA VAL A 113 -15.01 -7.82 17.97
C VAL A 113 -15.74 -8.43 16.79
N SER A 114 -15.59 -9.74 16.60
CA SER A 114 -16.40 -10.49 15.63
C SER A 114 -17.84 -10.59 16.14
N GLU A 115 -18.81 -10.41 15.25
CA GLU A 115 -20.23 -10.62 15.56
C GLU A 115 -20.87 -11.54 14.51
N ASN A 116 -21.89 -12.28 14.92
CA ASN A 116 -22.64 -13.19 14.03
C ASN A 116 -23.72 -12.46 13.20
N ASN A 117 -23.68 -11.12 13.15
CA ASN A 117 -24.67 -10.30 12.44
C ASN A 117 -24.34 -10.13 10.95
N THR A 118 -25.13 -9.31 10.23
CA THR A 118 -24.94 -9.01 8.80
C THR A 118 -23.58 -8.36 8.46
N GLN A 119 -23.05 -7.51 9.35
CA GLN A 119 -21.76 -6.82 9.18
C GLN A 119 -20.56 -7.76 9.41
N GLY A 120 -20.71 -8.75 10.31
CA GLY A 120 -19.67 -9.72 10.65
C GLY A 120 -18.69 -9.25 11.74
N PHE A 121 -18.66 -7.96 12.08
CA PHE A 121 -17.88 -7.42 13.19
C PHE A 121 -18.52 -6.12 13.72
N LYS A 122 -18.12 -5.72 14.92
CA LYS A 122 -18.48 -4.46 15.57
C LYS A 122 -17.24 -3.78 16.15
N VAL A 123 -17.25 -2.46 16.18
CA VAL A 123 -16.13 -1.65 16.66
C VAL A 123 -16.57 -0.84 17.89
N ASN A 124 -15.82 -0.88 18.97
CA ASN A 124 -15.98 0.08 20.06
C ASN A 124 -15.12 1.32 19.76
N PHE A 125 -15.71 2.32 19.11
CA PHE A 125 -15.01 3.55 18.72
C PHE A 125 -14.57 4.40 19.90
N GLU A 126 -15.25 4.31 21.05
CA GLU A 126 -14.84 5.03 22.26
C GLU A 126 -13.44 4.56 22.70
N LYS A 127 -13.15 3.26 22.65
CA LYS A 127 -11.81 2.72 22.94
C LYS A 127 -10.74 3.18 21.95
N LEU A 128 -11.14 3.61 20.75
CA LEU A 128 -10.24 4.06 19.69
C LEU A 128 -10.00 5.57 19.71
N GLU A 129 -10.68 6.30 20.60
CA GLU A 129 -10.41 7.71 20.77
C GLU A 129 -8.97 7.92 21.27
N PRO A 130 -8.20 8.86 20.68
CA PRO A 130 -6.81 9.11 21.04
C PRO A 130 -6.53 9.20 22.55
N LYS A 131 -7.41 9.86 23.31
CA LYS A 131 -7.30 10.01 24.77
C LYS A 131 -7.29 8.67 25.53
N ASN A 132 -7.87 7.62 24.95
CA ASN A 132 -7.99 6.30 25.57
C ASN A 132 -6.86 5.34 25.14
N LEU A 133 -5.97 5.77 24.24
CA LEU A 133 -4.90 4.94 23.69
C LEU A 133 -3.55 5.12 24.41
N GLY A 134 -3.48 5.94 25.46
CA GLY A 134 -2.25 6.15 26.25
C GLY A 134 -1.09 6.63 25.37
N LEU A 135 -1.30 7.74 24.66
CA LEU A 135 -0.36 8.25 23.66
C LEU A 135 0.96 8.73 24.30
N PRO A 136 2.11 8.45 23.66
CA PRO A 136 3.38 9.03 24.10
C PRO A 136 3.35 10.55 23.92
N SER A 137 4.06 11.25 24.80
CA SER A 137 4.31 12.69 24.64
C SER A 137 5.22 12.93 23.43
N VAL A 138 4.98 14.04 22.74
CA VAL A 138 5.79 14.48 21.60
C VAL A 138 6.17 15.94 21.78
N GLU A 139 7.36 16.29 21.31
CA GLU A 139 7.84 17.66 21.24
C GLU A 139 7.32 18.34 19.96
N ASN A 140 7.37 19.68 19.95
CA ASN A 140 6.83 20.47 18.85
C ASN A 140 7.88 21.38 18.21
N ASN A 141 9.10 20.86 18.05
CA ASN A 141 10.17 21.60 17.39
C ASN A 141 9.82 21.82 15.91
N GLY A 142 10.35 22.89 15.31
CA GLY A 142 10.09 23.22 13.90
C GLY A 142 10.46 22.07 12.97
N SER A 143 9.62 21.81 11.97
CA SER A 143 9.85 20.75 11.00
C SER A 143 11.08 21.03 10.14
N ASP A 144 11.90 20.01 9.92
CA ASP A 144 12.89 20.03 8.84
C ASP A 144 12.18 19.98 7.48
N SER A 145 12.62 20.82 6.55
CA SER A 145 12.07 20.87 5.18
C SER A 145 12.68 19.83 4.26
N SER A 146 13.78 19.18 4.66
CA SER A 146 14.42 18.12 3.88
C SER A 146 13.48 16.94 3.72
N LYS A 147 13.44 16.38 2.51
CA LYS A 147 12.66 15.18 2.18
C LYS A 147 13.64 14.03 2.08
N LYS A 148 13.34 12.93 2.78
CA LYS A 148 14.27 11.81 2.92
C LYS A 148 13.55 10.49 2.74
N ILE A 149 14.22 9.55 2.09
CA ILE A 149 13.76 8.16 1.97
C ILE A 149 14.86 7.20 2.42
N GLY A 150 14.51 5.98 2.79
CA GLY A 150 15.52 4.99 3.15
C GLY A 150 14.97 3.62 3.49
N ASN A 151 15.86 2.71 3.90
CA ASN A 151 15.50 1.35 4.29
C ASN A 151 14.64 1.33 5.56
N LEU A 152 13.51 0.63 5.53
CA LEU A 152 12.61 0.52 6.68
C LEU A 152 13.26 -0.17 7.88
N SER A 153 13.85 -1.34 7.68
CA SER A 153 14.47 -2.10 8.77
C SER A 153 15.61 -1.34 9.47
N ALA A 154 16.38 -0.53 8.75
CA ALA A 154 17.51 0.22 9.29
C ALA A 154 17.09 1.55 9.97
N LEU A 155 16.10 2.25 9.41
CA LEU A 155 15.82 3.65 9.77
C LEU A 155 14.51 3.85 10.55
N LYS A 156 13.80 2.77 10.91
CA LYS A 156 12.56 2.83 11.70
C LYS A 156 12.71 3.65 12.98
N ASP A 157 13.76 3.40 13.75
CA ASP A 157 13.99 4.08 15.03
C ASP A 157 14.33 5.56 14.82
N SER A 158 15.10 5.87 13.77
CA SER A 158 15.36 7.26 13.37
C SER A 158 14.08 8.01 13.00
N LEU A 159 13.15 7.37 12.27
CA LEU A 159 11.85 7.96 11.97
C LEU A 159 11.01 8.19 13.23
N ILE A 160 11.01 7.22 14.16
CA ILE A 160 10.32 7.35 15.44
C ILE A 160 10.85 8.57 16.20
N ASP A 161 12.16 8.77 16.22
CA ASP A 161 12.78 9.91 16.90
C ASP A 161 12.45 11.24 16.21
N ASP A 162 12.43 11.29 14.88
CA ASP A 162 11.94 12.45 14.12
C ASP A 162 10.48 12.76 14.49
N LEU A 163 9.60 11.75 14.53
CA LEU A 163 8.20 11.90 14.91
C LEU A 163 8.00 12.24 16.40
N LYS A 164 8.95 11.93 17.29
CA LYS A 164 8.91 12.39 18.68
C LYS A 164 9.31 13.85 18.80
N LYS A 165 10.32 14.28 18.03
CA LYS A 165 10.98 15.57 18.24
C LYS A 165 10.40 16.71 17.41
N TYR A 166 10.04 16.46 16.16
CA TYR A 166 9.72 17.52 15.18
C TYR A 166 8.27 17.48 14.74
N SER A 167 7.68 18.68 14.61
CA SER A 167 6.40 18.88 13.94
C SER A 167 6.44 18.39 12.49
N LEU A 168 5.27 17.97 11.99
CA LEU A 168 5.13 17.64 10.59
C LEU A 168 5.21 18.92 9.73
N PRO A 169 5.85 18.87 8.55
CA PRO A 169 5.85 19.97 7.60
C PRO A 169 4.43 20.44 7.25
N LYS A 170 4.28 21.76 7.03
CA LYS A 170 2.96 22.37 6.82
C LYS A 170 2.44 22.29 5.37
N HIS A 171 3.19 21.70 4.44
CA HIS A 171 2.79 21.57 3.03
C HIS A 171 1.84 20.39 2.80
N ASP A 172 1.02 20.49 1.75
CA ASP A 172 0.13 19.41 1.31
C ASP A 172 0.92 18.30 0.60
N GLY A 173 0.44 17.06 0.75
CA GLY A 173 1.04 15.88 0.14
C GLY A 173 1.29 14.73 1.11
N MET A 174 2.09 13.77 0.65
CA MET A 174 2.53 12.61 1.43
C MET A 174 3.63 13.06 2.40
N LEU A 175 3.37 12.99 3.70
CA LEU A 175 4.32 13.43 4.72
C LEU A 175 5.16 12.24 5.20
N VAL A 176 4.48 11.18 5.64
CA VAL A 176 5.15 9.96 6.10
C VAL A 176 4.57 8.79 5.32
N VAL A 177 5.43 7.94 4.79
CA VAL A 177 5.04 6.69 4.14
C VAL A 177 5.97 5.60 4.65
N VAL A 178 5.41 4.55 5.24
CA VAL A 178 6.13 3.35 5.67
C VAL A 178 5.42 2.17 5.06
N CYS A 179 6.07 1.41 4.20
CA CYS A 179 5.51 0.20 3.60
C CYS A 179 6.64 -0.67 3.05
N SER A 180 6.61 -1.98 3.27
CA SER A 180 7.66 -2.90 2.81
C SER A 180 7.73 -3.04 1.28
N THR A 181 6.63 -2.76 0.57
CA THR A 181 6.48 -3.04 -0.87
C THR A 181 6.53 -1.81 -1.76
N VAL A 182 6.49 -0.59 -1.20
CA VAL A 182 6.51 0.64 -2.01
C VAL A 182 7.88 0.83 -2.65
N SER A 183 7.93 1.12 -3.95
CA SER A 183 9.21 1.33 -4.64
C SER A 183 9.85 2.67 -4.29
N LYS A 184 11.18 2.72 -4.43
CA LYS A 184 11.97 3.96 -4.33
C LYS A 184 11.39 5.07 -5.21
N ASP A 185 11.21 4.78 -6.51
CA ASP A 185 10.69 5.74 -7.50
C ASP A 185 9.33 6.34 -7.11
N ASN A 186 8.43 5.55 -6.51
CA ASN A 186 7.12 6.05 -6.09
C ASN A 186 7.25 7.03 -4.92
N LEU A 187 8.11 6.74 -3.95
CA LEU A 187 8.41 7.66 -2.85
C LEU A 187 9.03 8.97 -3.37
N GLU A 188 9.96 8.89 -4.33
CA GLU A 188 10.58 10.07 -4.97
C GLU A 188 9.56 10.91 -5.75
N GLN A 189 8.72 10.25 -6.56
CA GLN A 189 7.70 10.89 -7.38
C GLN A 189 6.67 11.63 -6.53
N LYS A 190 6.25 11.02 -5.41
CA LYS A 190 5.28 11.60 -4.47
C LYS A 190 5.90 12.63 -3.52
N GLN A 191 7.22 12.84 -3.60
CA GLN A 191 7.94 13.88 -2.85
C GLN A 191 7.71 13.75 -1.34
N VAL A 192 7.78 12.52 -0.83
CA VAL A 192 7.48 12.20 0.57
C VAL A 192 8.48 12.88 1.50
N TRP A 193 8.02 13.43 2.64
CA TRP A 193 8.94 14.01 3.62
C TRP A 193 9.79 12.96 4.34
N ARG A 194 9.18 11.86 4.81
CA ARG A 194 9.87 10.67 5.32
C ARG A 194 9.27 9.41 4.72
N GLY A 195 10.01 8.75 3.83
CA GLY A 195 9.61 7.50 3.18
C GLY A 195 10.48 6.32 3.59
N LEU A 196 9.90 5.25 4.11
CA LEU A 196 10.62 4.03 4.45
C LEU A 196 10.07 2.83 3.68
N SER A 197 10.98 2.05 3.10
CA SER A 197 10.64 0.82 2.37
C SER A 197 11.74 -0.23 2.48
N ASP A 198 11.36 -1.51 2.50
CA ASP A 198 12.30 -2.62 2.39
C ASP A 198 12.85 -2.78 0.96
N GLN A 199 12.29 -2.06 -0.03
CA GLN A 199 12.79 -2.03 -1.41
C GLN A 199 14.00 -1.11 -1.59
N ILE A 200 14.39 -0.36 -0.57
CA ILE A 200 15.58 0.51 -0.58
C ILE A 200 16.68 -0.23 0.18
N SER A 201 17.83 -0.43 -0.45
CA SER A 201 18.95 -1.17 0.14
C SER A 201 19.88 -0.32 1.01
N ASP A 202 19.81 1.00 0.90
CA ASP A 202 20.67 1.91 1.64
C ASP A 202 20.20 2.06 3.09
N ASP A 203 21.10 1.78 4.04
CA ASP A 203 20.85 1.87 5.47
C ASP A 203 20.90 3.32 5.99
N GLU A 204 21.34 4.27 5.15
CA GLU A 204 21.36 5.70 5.44
C GLU A 204 20.21 6.43 4.74
N TRP A 205 19.82 7.58 5.29
CA TRP A 205 18.82 8.44 4.66
C TRP A 205 19.33 8.97 3.31
N ILE A 206 18.51 8.83 2.28
CA ILE A 206 18.72 9.40 0.95
C ILE A 206 17.92 10.69 0.86
N ASP A 207 18.60 11.82 0.67
CA ASP A 207 17.95 13.11 0.45
C ASP A 207 17.31 13.17 -0.94
N LEU A 208 16.05 13.62 -1.00
CA LEU A 208 15.35 13.84 -2.25
C LEU A 208 15.65 15.25 -2.79
N PRO A 209 15.90 15.38 -4.11
CA PRO A 209 16.13 16.68 -4.71
C PRO A 209 14.87 17.55 -4.58
N VAL A 210 15.05 18.78 -4.12
CA VAL A 210 13.99 19.79 -4.15
C VAL A 210 13.73 20.12 -5.62
N LYS A 211 12.50 19.91 -6.11
CA LYS A 211 12.08 20.38 -7.44
C LYS A 211 12.19 21.91 -7.46
N GLY A 212 13.35 22.40 -7.91
CA GLY A 212 13.76 23.81 -7.90
C GLY A 212 15.20 23.99 -8.37
N ASP A 213 16.10 23.05 -8.07
CA ASP A 213 17.51 23.11 -8.52
C ASP A 213 17.72 22.39 -9.88
N LYS A 214 16.96 22.82 -10.88
CA LYS A 214 17.30 22.55 -12.29
C LYS A 214 17.60 23.87 -13.01
N ASP A 215 18.46 24.67 -12.41
CA ASP A 215 19.19 25.70 -13.16
C ASP A 215 20.63 25.20 -13.40
N ASP A 216 20.94 25.03 -14.68
CA ASP A 216 22.27 25.27 -15.27
C ASP A 216 23.47 24.38 -14.96
N ASN A 217 23.31 23.05 -14.96
CA ASN A 217 24.48 22.13 -15.11
C ASN A 217 24.65 21.51 -16.51
N PHE A 218 24.17 22.21 -17.56
CA PHE A 218 24.59 21.99 -18.95
C PHE A 218 25.78 22.91 -19.33
N ARG A 219 26.86 22.90 -18.54
CA ARG A 219 28.16 23.43 -18.98
C ARG A 219 29.26 23.03 -18.01
N HIS A 220 29.85 21.87 -18.24
CA HIS A 220 31.31 21.64 -18.16
C HIS A 220 31.60 20.21 -18.62
N GLN A 221 31.69 20.04 -19.95
CA GLN A 221 32.68 19.10 -20.46
C GLN A 221 34.07 19.73 -20.26
N PRO A 222 35.04 18.94 -19.81
CA PRO A 222 36.37 19.00 -20.38
C PRO A 222 36.57 17.74 -21.22
N SER A 223 36.65 17.95 -22.52
CA SER A 223 37.27 17.02 -23.44
C SER A 223 38.77 16.93 -23.17
N ASP A 224 39.28 15.72 -23.40
CA ASP A 224 40.62 15.40 -23.87
C ASP A 224 41.81 15.26 -22.88
N SER A 225 42.27 14.00 -22.90
CA SER A 225 43.67 13.57 -23.19
C SER A 225 44.65 13.43 -22.02
N ASN A 226 45.01 12.17 -21.76
CA ASN A 226 46.34 11.59 -21.44
C ASN A 226 46.05 10.22 -20.82
N ARG A 227 45.98 9.09 -21.54
CA ARG A 227 47.04 8.38 -22.27
C ARG A 227 48.38 8.40 -21.55
N ASP A 228 48.59 7.40 -20.70
CA ASP A 228 49.91 6.79 -20.55
C ASP A 228 49.78 5.26 -20.45
N THR A 229 50.38 4.63 -21.45
CA THR A 229 50.69 3.21 -21.56
C THR A 229 52.05 2.95 -20.94
N ASN A 230 52.17 1.89 -20.15
CA ASN A 230 53.26 0.90 -20.15
C ASN A 230 53.44 0.31 -18.75
N THR A 231 53.33 -1.00 -18.61
CA THR A 231 54.42 -1.84 -18.06
C THR A 231 54.14 -3.28 -18.44
N SER A 232 54.96 -3.76 -19.38
CA SER A 232 55.15 -5.15 -19.76
C SER A 232 56.29 -5.71 -18.92
N SER A 233 56.14 -6.91 -18.37
CA SER A 233 57.26 -7.85 -18.24
C SER A 233 56.77 -9.28 -18.01
N GLN A 234 57.12 -10.10 -19.01
CA GLN A 234 57.13 -11.56 -19.11
C GLN A 234 57.68 -12.30 -17.88
N SER A 235 57.04 -13.41 -17.49
CA SER A 235 57.44 -14.82 -17.70
C SER A 235 58.56 -15.33 -16.79
N GLU A 236 58.34 -16.43 -16.08
CA GLU A 236 59.18 -17.62 -16.22
C GLU A 236 58.60 -18.87 -15.56
N LYS A 237 58.94 -19.99 -16.19
CA LYS A 237 58.48 -21.36 -15.99
C LYS A 237 59.71 -22.14 -15.56
N ARG A 238 59.73 -22.81 -14.40
CA ARG A 238 60.74 -23.86 -14.12
C ARG A 238 60.26 -24.96 -13.16
N LYS A 239 60.67 -26.17 -13.53
CA LYS A 239 60.47 -27.50 -12.93
C LYS A 239 61.57 -27.84 -11.91
N SER A 240 61.31 -28.90 -11.12
CA SER A 240 62.17 -30.06 -10.77
C SER A 240 62.81 -30.19 -9.37
N GLY A 241 62.79 -31.44 -8.86
CA GLY A 241 63.64 -32.04 -7.80
C GLY A 241 62.85 -32.59 -6.60
N THR A 242 62.42 -33.86 -6.46
CA THR A 242 63.10 -35.18 -6.18
C THR A 242 63.81 -35.22 -4.82
N THR A 243 63.55 -36.13 -3.87
CA THR A 243 63.98 -37.56 -3.66
C THR A 243 63.30 -38.08 -2.35
N SER A 244 63.09 -39.37 -1.99
CA SER A 244 63.93 -40.58 -2.05
C SER A 244 63.16 -41.85 -1.56
N THR A 245 63.49 -43.03 -2.11
CA THR A 245 63.23 -44.42 -1.62
C THR A 245 64.48 -44.91 -0.82
N PRO A 246 64.52 -46.06 -0.08
CA PRO A 246 64.36 -47.47 -0.54
C PRO A 246 63.60 -48.38 0.48
N SER A 247 63.16 -49.62 0.20
CA SER A 247 63.98 -50.85 0.17
C SER A 247 63.11 -52.08 -0.13
N ALA A 248 63.74 -53.09 -0.75
CA ALA A 248 63.19 -54.32 -1.27
C ALA A 248 63.11 -55.47 -0.26
N GLY A 249 62.25 -56.46 -0.56
CA GLY A 249 62.25 -57.81 0.02
C GLY A 249 61.33 -58.75 -0.77
N LEU A 250 61.92 -59.72 -1.48
CA LEU A 250 61.34 -60.92 -2.10
C LEU A 250 61.93 -62.15 -1.35
N PRO A 251 61.59 -63.43 -1.65
CA PRO A 251 60.34 -64.06 -2.10
C PRO A 251 60.00 -65.34 -1.28
N THR A 252 58.89 -66.04 -1.58
CA THR A 252 58.83 -67.52 -1.57
C THR A 252 57.60 -68.04 -2.32
N SER A 253 57.70 -69.29 -2.76
CA SER A 253 57.07 -69.93 -3.91
C SER A 253 56.16 -71.12 -3.56
N PHE A 254 55.39 -71.55 -4.56
CA PHE A 254 54.70 -72.85 -4.76
C PHE A 254 53.35 -73.08 -4.06
N SER A 255 52.29 -73.24 -4.86
CA SER A 255 51.73 -74.58 -5.14
C SER A 255 50.58 -74.51 -6.14
N ALA A 256 50.67 -75.35 -7.17
CA ALA A 256 49.59 -75.65 -8.10
C ALA A 256 48.61 -76.64 -7.46
N SER A 257 47.31 -76.42 -7.65
CA SER A 257 46.30 -77.48 -7.52
C SER A 257 45.13 -77.17 -8.45
N SER A 258 44.91 -78.11 -9.35
CA SER A 258 43.90 -78.15 -10.39
C SER A 258 42.50 -78.36 -9.79
N ARG A 259 41.48 -77.61 -10.21
CA ARG A 259 40.12 -78.15 -10.27
C ARG A 259 39.20 -77.41 -11.24
N SER A 260 38.51 -78.24 -11.99
CA SER A 260 37.55 -78.08 -13.08
C SER A 260 36.32 -77.23 -12.80
N ASP A 261 35.79 -76.66 -13.90
CA ASP A 261 34.37 -76.54 -14.28
C ASP A 261 33.37 -75.86 -13.34
N LYS A 262 32.89 -74.68 -13.77
CA LYS A 262 31.53 -74.49 -14.32
C LYS A 262 31.31 -73.02 -14.66
N ARG A 263 31.30 -72.68 -15.95
CA ARG A 263 30.69 -71.43 -16.44
C ARG A 263 29.17 -71.58 -16.34
N SER A 264 28.57 -70.85 -15.40
CA SER A 264 27.13 -70.56 -15.38
C SER A 264 26.86 -69.33 -16.25
N SER A 265 25.96 -69.47 -17.23
CA SER A 265 25.59 -68.43 -18.19
C SER A 265 24.48 -67.52 -17.64
N GLU A 266 24.66 -66.93 -16.46
CA GLU A 266 23.68 -66.00 -15.89
C GLU A 266 24.35 -64.82 -15.19
N ASP A 267 25.07 -63.99 -15.93
CA ASP A 267 25.36 -62.63 -15.48
C ASP A 267 25.49 -61.71 -16.69
N SER A 268 24.39 -61.61 -17.45
CA SER A 268 24.27 -60.56 -18.46
C SER A 268 24.04 -59.22 -17.74
N PRO A 269 24.88 -58.20 -17.95
CA PRO A 269 24.73 -56.90 -17.30
C PRO A 269 23.34 -56.28 -17.56
N LEU A 270 22.66 -56.67 -18.64
CA LEU A 270 21.30 -56.24 -18.94
C LEU A 270 20.28 -56.58 -17.82
N LYS A 271 20.42 -57.74 -17.15
CA LYS A 271 19.47 -58.19 -16.11
C LYS A 271 19.51 -57.28 -14.87
N LYS A 272 20.64 -56.61 -14.61
CA LYS A 272 20.82 -55.68 -13.48
C LYS A 272 20.22 -54.28 -13.77
N TRP A 273 20.15 -53.86 -15.04
CA TRP A 273 19.67 -52.53 -15.41
C TRP A 273 18.17 -52.45 -15.75
N ILE A 274 17.53 -53.58 -16.09
CA ILE A 274 16.08 -53.65 -16.39
C ILE A 274 15.21 -52.96 -15.32
N PRO A 275 15.35 -53.20 -14.00
CA PRO A 275 14.48 -52.54 -13.02
C PRO A 275 14.69 -51.02 -12.95
N ILE A 276 15.92 -50.54 -13.20
CA ILE A 276 16.24 -49.10 -13.22
C ILE A 276 15.59 -48.44 -14.44
N ILE A 277 15.66 -49.08 -15.61
CA ILE A 277 15.04 -48.59 -16.85
C ILE A 277 13.52 -48.55 -16.70
N VAL A 278 12.91 -49.58 -16.12
CA VAL A 278 11.45 -49.63 -15.89
C VAL A 278 11.01 -48.51 -14.93
N ALA A 279 11.74 -48.28 -13.84
CA ALA A 279 11.42 -47.19 -12.92
C ALA A 279 11.52 -45.81 -13.58
N PHE A 280 12.52 -45.59 -14.44
CA PHE A 280 12.69 -44.34 -15.18
C PHE A 280 11.55 -44.09 -16.17
N VAL A 281 11.11 -45.13 -16.89
CA VAL A 281 9.98 -45.03 -17.84
C VAL A 281 8.67 -44.72 -17.12
N ILE A 282 8.42 -45.35 -15.97
CA ILE A 282 7.22 -45.07 -15.15
C ILE A 282 7.24 -43.63 -14.63
N GLY A 283 8.40 -43.14 -14.15
CA GLY A 283 8.55 -41.75 -13.71
C GLY A 283 8.27 -40.75 -14.83
N LEU A 284 8.76 -41.01 -16.04
CA LEU A 284 8.49 -40.19 -17.23
C LEU A 284 6.99 -40.17 -17.58
N LEU A 285 6.33 -41.32 -17.54
CA LEU A 285 4.89 -41.41 -17.85
C LEU A 285 4.04 -40.65 -16.82
N ILE A 286 4.35 -40.77 -15.52
CA ILE A 286 3.67 -39.99 -14.47
C ILE A 286 3.90 -38.49 -14.67
N GLY A 287 5.13 -38.08 -15.03
CA GLY A 287 5.45 -36.69 -15.34
C GLY A 287 4.65 -36.15 -16.52
N ILE A 288 4.55 -36.90 -17.62
CA ILE A 288 3.78 -36.52 -18.82
C ILE A 288 2.29 -36.41 -18.49
N VAL A 289 1.71 -37.38 -17.78
CA VAL A 289 0.30 -37.36 -17.39
C VAL A 289 0.01 -36.21 -16.42
N GLY A 290 0.88 -35.99 -15.43
CA GLY A 290 0.76 -34.87 -14.49
C GLY A 290 0.85 -33.52 -15.20
N HIS A 291 1.79 -33.37 -16.13
CA HIS A 291 1.93 -32.17 -16.95
C HIS A 291 0.71 -31.96 -17.86
N TYR A 292 0.17 -33.01 -18.46
CA TYR A 292 -1.03 -32.94 -19.29
C TYR A 292 -2.28 -32.57 -18.47
N LEU A 293 -2.47 -33.14 -17.28
CA LEU A 293 -3.57 -32.80 -16.38
C LEU A 293 -3.45 -31.36 -15.85
N TYR A 294 -2.23 -30.90 -15.55
CA TYR A 294 -1.97 -29.54 -15.11
C TYR A 294 -2.30 -28.52 -16.22
N TYR A 295 -1.83 -28.74 -17.45
CA TYR A 295 -2.06 -27.82 -18.57
C TYR A 295 -3.47 -27.88 -19.15
N SER A 296 -4.21 -28.99 -19.02
CA SER A 296 -5.60 -29.08 -19.48
C SER A 296 -6.61 -28.46 -18.50
N ASN A 297 -6.28 -28.35 -17.20
CA ASN A 297 -7.18 -27.78 -16.19
C ASN A 297 -7.13 -26.24 -16.11
N ILE A 298 -5.96 -25.63 -16.35
CA ILE A 298 -5.78 -24.16 -16.37
C ILE A 298 -6.70 -23.45 -17.39
N PRO A 299 -6.77 -23.84 -18.68
CA PRO A 299 -7.61 -23.13 -19.66
C PRO A 299 -9.10 -23.26 -19.32
N ASN A 300 -9.51 -24.34 -18.65
CA ASN A 300 -10.90 -24.56 -18.26
C ASN A 300 -11.32 -23.69 -17.05
N MET A 301 -10.39 -23.46 -16.10
CA MET A 301 -10.62 -22.51 -15.02
C MET A 301 -10.62 -21.06 -15.51
N GLN A 302 -9.69 -20.70 -16.41
CA GLN A 302 -9.67 -19.37 -17.02
C GLN A 302 -10.95 -19.08 -17.80
N LYS A 303 -11.46 -20.06 -18.57
CA LYS A 303 -12.73 -19.92 -19.30
C LYS A 303 -13.92 -19.67 -18.37
N LYS A 304 -14.03 -20.40 -17.26
CA LYS A 304 -15.09 -20.16 -16.25
C LYS A 304 -14.97 -18.78 -15.60
N GLN A 305 -13.74 -18.32 -15.36
CA GLN A 305 -13.51 -16.99 -14.79
C GLN A 305 -13.86 -15.88 -15.79
N ILE A 306 -13.55 -16.06 -17.07
CA ILE A 306 -13.95 -15.14 -18.15
C ILE A 306 -15.47 -15.06 -18.25
N GLU A 307 -16.18 -16.19 -18.25
CA GLU A 307 -17.65 -16.24 -18.33
C GLU A 307 -18.32 -15.56 -17.11
N GLN A 308 -17.76 -15.74 -15.91
CA GLN A 308 -18.22 -15.02 -14.70
C GLN A 308 -17.95 -13.52 -14.78
N ASN A 309 -16.80 -13.13 -15.30
CA ASN A 309 -16.45 -11.73 -15.48
C ASN A 309 -17.36 -11.06 -16.53
N GLU A 310 -17.64 -11.72 -17.65
CA GLU A 310 -18.58 -11.22 -18.67
C GLU A 310 -19.98 -11.03 -18.10
N LYS A 311 -20.48 -11.98 -17.32
CA LYS A 311 -21.77 -11.84 -16.63
C LYS A 311 -21.78 -10.65 -15.66
N THR A 312 -20.72 -10.49 -14.89
CA THR A 312 -20.58 -9.39 -13.93
C THR A 312 -20.51 -8.04 -14.64
N ILE A 313 -19.80 -7.96 -15.77
CA ILE A 313 -19.71 -6.76 -16.61
C ILE A 313 -21.09 -6.41 -17.19
N GLY A 314 -21.86 -7.40 -17.66
CA GLY A 314 -23.23 -7.20 -18.14
C GLY A 314 -24.15 -6.62 -17.06
N GLU A 315 -24.15 -7.21 -15.85
CA GLU A 315 -24.95 -6.73 -14.72
C GLU A 315 -24.52 -5.32 -14.26
N GLN A 316 -23.24 -4.97 -14.39
CA GLN A 316 -22.75 -3.61 -14.14
C GLN A 316 -23.21 -2.63 -15.21
N GLY A 317 -23.19 -3.03 -16.49
CA GLY A 317 -23.69 -2.23 -17.61
C GLY A 317 -25.16 -1.83 -17.43
N ASP A 318 -26.01 -2.78 -17.03
CA ASP A 318 -27.43 -2.53 -16.76
C ASP A 318 -27.64 -1.54 -15.60
N LYS A 319 -26.80 -1.62 -14.55
CA LYS A 319 -26.82 -0.68 -13.42
C LYS A 319 -26.40 0.72 -13.85
N ILE A 320 -25.36 0.84 -14.67
CA ILE A 320 -24.90 2.12 -15.22
C ILE A 320 -26.00 2.76 -16.08
N ALA A 321 -26.63 2.00 -16.99
CA ALA A 321 -27.72 2.49 -17.82
C ALA A 321 -28.91 3.01 -16.97
N LYS A 322 -29.23 2.32 -15.86
CA LYS A 322 -30.27 2.75 -14.92
C LYS A 322 -29.88 4.02 -14.16
N GLN A 323 -28.61 4.17 -13.79
CA GLN A 323 -28.09 5.38 -13.15
C GLN A 323 -28.10 6.58 -14.11
N ASP A 324 -27.66 6.41 -15.35
CA ASP A 324 -27.68 7.46 -16.37
C ASP A 324 -29.09 8.00 -16.61
N LYS A 325 -30.09 7.10 -16.67
CA LYS A 325 -31.49 7.51 -16.75
C LYS A 325 -31.91 8.35 -15.54
N THR A 326 -31.52 7.94 -14.34
CA THR A 326 -31.84 8.67 -13.10
C THR A 326 -31.17 10.05 -13.07
N ILE A 327 -29.93 10.15 -13.54
CA ILE A 327 -29.19 11.42 -13.63
C ILE A 327 -29.88 12.38 -14.62
N ASN A 328 -30.32 11.87 -15.78
CA ASN A 328 -31.06 12.68 -16.74
C ASN A 328 -32.40 13.17 -16.17
N ASP A 329 -33.15 12.30 -15.50
CA ASP A 329 -34.40 12.69 -14.84
C ASP A 329 -34.17 13.76 -13.76
N GLN A 330 -33.07 13.67 -13.00
CA GLN A 330 -32.68 14.69 -12.02
C GLN A 330 -32.29 16.02 -12.67
N LYS A 331 -31.61 15.97 -13.81
CA LYS A 331 -31.22 17.17 -14.56
C LYS A 331 -32.44 17.97 -15.00
N ASP A 332 -33.47 17.30 -15.51
CA ASP A 332 -34.73 17.94 -15.89
C ASP A 332 -35.44 18.59 -14.69
N ILE A 333 -35.39 17.95 -13.51
CA ILE A 333 -35.93 18.52 -12.26
C ILE A 333 -35.15 19.77 -11.85
N ILE A 334 -33.82 19.75 -11.94
CA ILE A 334 -32.96 20.89 -11.61
C ILE A 334 -33.25 22.06 -12.55
N ASP A 335 -33.35 21.81 -13.86
CA ASP A 335 -33.65 22.85 -14.85
C ASP A 335 -35.03 23.47 -14.63
N LYS A 336 -36.02 22.66 -14.21
CA LYS A 336 -37.35 23.16 -13.84
C LYS A 336 -37.29 24.04 -12.58
N LYS A 337 -36.57 23.61 -11.54
CA LYS A 337 -36.39 24.41 -10.31
C LYS A 337 -35.65 25.72 -10.58
N ALA A 338 -34.62 25.70 -11.43
CA ALA A 338 -33.88 26.90 -11.80
C ALA A 338 -34.77 27.94 -12.51
N LYS A 339 -35.70 27.49 -13.35
CA LYS A 339 -36.70 28.40 -13.96
C LYS A 339 -37.65 29.00 -12.93
N THR A 340 -38.09 28.22 -11.94
CA THR A 340 -38.95 28.71 -10.85
C THR A 340 -38.23 29.75 -10.00
N ILE A 341 -36.97 29.51 -9.62
CA ILE A 341 -36.16 30.47 -8.84
C ILE A 341 -36.02 31.80 -9.58
N LYS A 342 -35.73 31.77 -10.89
CA LYS A 342 -35.66 33.01 -11.71
C LYS A 342 -36.99 33.78 -11.76
N GLN A 343 -38.13 33.08 -11.71
CA GLN A 343 -39.44 33.73 -11.65
C GLN A 343 -39.69 34.36 -10.28
N GLU A 344 -39.28 33.68 -9.19
CA GLU A 344 -39.39 34.21 -7.83
C GLU A 344 -38.48 35.44 -7.63
N GLU A 345 -37.25 35.41 -8.12
CA GLU A 345 -36.33 36.56 -8.09
C GLU A 345 -36.93 37.78 -8.80
N LYS A 346 -37.52 37.58 -9.97
CA LYS A 346 -38.20 38.65 -10.71
C LYS A 346 -39.39 39.22 -9.92
N LEU A 347 -40.17 38.36 -9.27
CA LEU A 347 -41.30 38.80 -8.46
C LEU A 347 -40.85 39.63 -7.23
N ILE A 348 -39.75 39.23 -6.60
CA ILE A 348 -39.14 39.98 -5.49
C ILE A 348 -38.68 41.36 -5.96
N GLU A 349 -38.04 41.45 -7.13
CA GLU A 349 -37.60 42.71 -7.71
C GLU A 349 -38.79 43.64 -8.05
N ASP A 350 -39.87 43.11 -8.61
CA ASP A 350 -41.10 43.86 -8.88
C ASP A 350 -41.73 44.41 -7.58
N ILE A 351 -41.78 43.59 -6.52
CA ILE A 351 -42.28 44.02 -5.20
C ILE A 351 -41.40 45.13 -4.62
N PHE A 352 -40.07 44.99 -4.71
CA PHE A 352 -39.14 46.01 -4.22
C PHE A 352 -39.32 47.34 -4.94
N ASN A 353 -39.45 47.33 -6.27
CA ASN A 353 -39.69 48.52 -7.08
C ASN A 353 -41.03 49.20 -6.72
N TYR A 354 -42.10 48.42 -6.55
CA TYR A 354 -43.40 48.95 -6.14
C TYR A 354 -43.35 49.63 -4.76
N THR A 355 -42.65 49.00 -3.81
CA THR A 355 -42.51 49.53 -2.44
C THR A 355 -41.73 50.85 -2.43
N LYS A 356 -40.70 50.96 -3.27
CA LYS A 356 -39.93 52.18 -3.46
C LYS A 356 -40.80 53.31 -4.04
N GLU A 357 -41.55 53.03 -5.10
CA GLU A 357 -42.46 54.01 -5.71
C GLU A 357 -43.53 54.51 -4.72
N PHE A 358 -44.09 53.59 -3.91
CA PHE A 358 -45.05 53.95 -2.88
C PHE A 358 -44.44 54.83 -1.78
N SER A 359 -43.21 54.54 -1.35
CA SER A 359 -42.47 55.34 -0.38
C SER A 359 -42.18 56.75 -0.90
N ASP A 360 -41.77 56.87 -2.15
CA ASP A 360 -41.48 58.16 -2.79
C ASP A 360 -42.76 59.02 -2.90
N LYS A 361 -43.88 58.42 -3.33
CA LYS A 361 -45.18 59.11 -3.42
C LYS A 361 -45.72 59.53 -2.05
N SER A 362 -45.56 58.69 -1.02
CA SER A 362 -46.02 58.99 0.33
C SER A 362 -45.21 60.12 0.96
N SER A 363 -43.90 60.17 0.72
CA SER A 363 -43.02 61.25 1.19
C SER A 363 -43.48 62.61 0.63
N HIS A 364 -43.84 62.65 -0.66
CA HIS A 364 -44.33 63.85 -1.33
C HIS A 364 -45.68 64.36 -0.77
N LEU A 365 -46.54 63.44 -0.33
CA LEU A 365 -47.81 63.76 0.34
C LEU A 365 -47.59 64.36 1.73
N ILE A 366 -46.65 63.80 2.51
CA ILE A 366 -46.28 64.30 3.84
C ILE A 366 -45.70 65.72 3.74
N GLU A 367 -44.83 65.99 2.77
CA GLU A 367 -44.32 67.35 2.52
C GLU A 367 -45.44 68.34 2.15
N ARG A 368 -46.41 67.94 1.31
CA ARG A 368 -47.56 68.79 0.98
C ARG A 368 -48.42 69.12 2.19
N ILE A 369 -48.69 68.14 3.06
CA ILE A 369 -49.48 68.35 4.28
C ILE A 369 -48.77 69.32 5.23
N ASN A 370 -47.46 69.14 5.42
CA ASN A 370 -46.66 70.03 6.28
C ASN A 370 -46.50 71.44 5.71
N GLY A 371 -46.50 71.60 4.38
CA GLY A 371 -46.43 72.90 3.71
C GLY A 371 -47.71 73.72 3.79
N ILE A 372 -48.88 73.10 3.97
CA ILE A 372 -50.19 73.78 4.10
C ILE A 372 -50.44 74.29 5.54
N GLN A 373 -49.69 73.79 6.53
CA GLN A 373 -49.79 74.21 7.94
C GLN A 373 -48.88 75.40 8.31
N LYS A 374 -48.10 75.92 7.36
CA LYS A 374 -47.37 77.19 7.48
C LYS A 374 -48.10 78.29 6.72
#